data_AF-A0A2V7GVF9-F1
#
_entry.id   AF-A0A2V7GVF9-F1
#
_cell.length_a   1.000
_cell.length_b   1.000
_cell.length_c   1.000
_cell.angle_alpha   90.00
_cell.angle_beta   90.00
_cell.angle_gamma   90.00
#
_symmetry.space_group_name_H-M   'P 1'
#
loop_
_entity.id
_entity.type
_entity.pdbx_description
1 polymer ?
#
loop_
_entity_poly.entity_id
_entity_poly.type
_entity_poly.pdbx_seq_one_letter_code
_entity_poly.pdbx_strand_id
1 'polypeptide(L)'
;MTDHAVLLLQAAADTTRAYGEFPLIGARQFIWITAEIHLMFAAFVLGVPMFAVVTEAIGIFGHDDRYDRLSKEFTRLLLVAYSATAIWGAMLVFGLSTLYPRFWAYLTAIFAPSMWVYAGLFFFESFTLYLYYYGWDRWKKGRAKLWHWTLGILLNVWGTIVMFIANSWLTYMMSPPRDITPTTDPTSIKLWHAIANATWMPINVHRVIANVVFGGAIVGAYASYRFLAATSDEERAHYDWMGYVGNFIAMSALIVLPFAGYWLGREIYQYDQSMGITMMGGFMSWLWVIQAFLIAVLFLTGNYYLWIGMGRIPGAERFQPYTKYLLIVLVLGAIVWGTPHTMIADSKELAAMGGSHHPFLGALGVMSAKNTAVNLMILTTFLSFLMYRRANKRPVVPWARTGTIIQGAMFVIAAGVVLFYGIRGYFVEAIVRIGYSVYQVLAVLSCILFVTVIDVLMGRGAQSLGTIKWGKMPPRSQYALFILAVTFTWLMGLMGFARSGIRQYWHVWQVMQDTSKYAATPALGYASKMISLCVLIFLGLVAFVFWLGGLAEKSTYVTTEKGPRGGHVGH
;
A
#
# COMPACT_ATOMS: atom_id res chain seq x y z
N MET A 1 -48.25 14.91 -31.82
CA MET A 1 -47.46 14.08 -30.89
C MET A 1 -47.63 14.69 -29.51
N THR A 2 -48.16 13.95 -28.54
CA THR A 2 -48.41 14.43 -27.18
C THR A 2 -47.09 14.56 -26.41
N ASP A 3 -46.99 15.50 -25.47
CA ASP A 3 -45.79 15.73 -24.64
C ASP A 3 -45.29 14.46 -23.93
N HIS A 4 -46.18 13.52 -23.63
CA HIS A 4 -45.84 12.20 -23.10
C HIS A 4 -45.04 11.32 -24.08
N ALA A 5 -45.34 11.39 -25.38
CA ALA A 5 -44.59 10.65 -26.39
C ALA A 5 -43.18 11.26 -26.57
N VAL A 6 -43.06 12.58 -26.47
CA VAL A 6 -41.76 13.28 -26.50
C VAL A 6 -40.93 12.93 -25.28
N LEU A 7 -41.51 12.95 -24.07
CA LEU A 7 -40.84 12.54 -22.83
C LEU A 7 -40.43 11.06 -22.84
N LEU A 8 -41.24 10.17 -23.41
CA LEU A 8 -40.89 8.75 -23.57
C LEU A 8 -39.80 8.53 -24.62
N LEU A 9 -39.82 9.27 -25.73
CA LEU A 9 -38.76 9.26 -26.74
C LEU A 9 -37.46 9.86 -26.19
N GLN A 10 -37.54 10.86 -25.32
CA GLN A 10 -36.39 11.50 -24.70
C GLN A 10 -35.81 10.61 -23.59
N ALA A 11 -36.65 9.96 -22.77
CA ALA A 11 -36.22 8.91 -21.84
C ALA A 11 -35.59 7.70 -22.57
N ALA A 12 -36.15 7.29 -23.71
CA ALA A 12 -35.60 6.23 -24.55
C ALA A 12 -34.29 6.66 -25.24
N ALA A 13 -34.18 7.91 -25.69
CA ALA A 13 -32.96 8.51 -26.23
C ALA A 13 -31.84 8.65 -25.17
N ASP A 14 -32.22 9.03 -23.95
CA ASP A 14 -31.33 9.10 -22.79
C ASP A 14 -30.82 7.71 -22.39
N THR A 15 -31.62 6.66 -22.54
CA THR A 15 -31.17 5.27 -22.34
C THR A 15 -30.28 4.74 -23.46
N THR A 16 -30.46 5.16 -24.71
CA THR A 16 -29.66 4.68 -25.86
C THR A 16 -28.26 5.29 -25.96
N ARG A 17 -27.99 6.40 -25.25
CA ARG A 17 -26.64 7.00 -25.12
C ARG A 17 -26.05 6.94 -23.71
N ALA A 18 -26.73 6.33 -22.74
CA ALA A 18 -26.26 6.30 -21.35
C ALA A 18 -24.97 5.48 -21.15
N TYR A 19 -24.78 4.44 -21.96
CA TYR A 19 -23.65 3.52 -21.87
C TYR A 19 -23.12 3.18 -23.27
N GLY A 20 -21.80 3.24 -23.44
CA GLY A 20 -21.10 2.76 -24.62
C GLY A 20 -20.66 1.31 -24.47
N GLU A 21 -20.23 0.71 -25.58
CA GLU A 21 -19.67 -0.65 -25.63
C GLU A 21 -18.22 -0.59 -26.10
N PHE A 22 -17.36 -1.39 -25.47
CA PHE A 22 -15.98 -1.56 -25.93
C PHE A 22 -15.85 -2.88 -26.69
N PRO A 23 -15.21 -2.90 -27.88
CA PRO A 23 -15.08 -4.12 -28.67
C PRO A 23 -14.47 -5.29 -27.88
N LEU A 24 -14.97 -6.51 -28.13
CA LEU A 24 -14.48 -7.80 -27.62
C LEU A 24 -14.61 -8.06 -26.11
N ILE A 25 -14.18 -7.12 -25.26
CA ILE A 25 -14.11 -7.31 -23.80
C ILE A 25 -15.23 -6.58 -23.04
N GLY A 26 -15.93 -5.65 -23.69
CA GLY A 26 -17.03 -4.88 -23.09
C GLY A 26 -16.57 -3.73 -22.18
N ALA A 27 -17.48 -2.78 -21.94
CA ALA A 27 -17.15 -1.52 -21.26
C ALA A 27 -16.65 -1.70 -19.82
N ARG A 28 -17.30 -2.55 -19.03
CA ARG A 28 -16.92 -2.80 -17.63
C ARG A 28 -15.49 -3.33 -17.51
N GLN A 29 -15.10 -4.28 -18.36
CA GLN A 29 -13.77 -4.90 -18.29
C GLN A 29 -12.68 -3.91 -18.70
N PHE A 30 -12.92 -3.14 -19.75
CA PHE A 30 -12.00 -2.09 -20.17
C PHE A 30 -11.76 -1.04 -19.07
N ILE A 31 -12.84 -0.52 -18.47
CA ILE A 31 -12.73 0.44 -17.35
C ILE A 31 -12.04 -0.18 -16.14
N TRP A 32 -12.32 -1.45 -15.82
CA TRP A 32 -11.64 -2.14 -14.71
C TRP A 32 -10.13 -2.21 -14.97
N ILE A 33 -9.71 -2.75 -16.12
CA ILE A 33 -8.30 -2.92 -16.46
C ILE A 33 -7.57 -1.56 -16.44
N THR A 34 -8.14 -0.55 -17.10
CA THR A 34 -7.55 0.79 -17.16
C THR A 34 -7.45 1.45 -15.78
N ALA A 35 -8.52 1.41 -14.98
CA ALA A 35 -8.52 2.00 -13.65
C ALA A 35 -7.55 1.31 -12.68
N GLU A 36 -7.49 -0.02 -12.72
CA GLU A 36 -6.63 -0.81 -11.84
C GLU A 36 -5.15 -0.62 -12.17
N ILE A 37 -4.78 -0.69 -13.46
CA ILE A 37 -3.40 -0.45 -13.88
C ILE A 37 -2.99 1.00 -13.58
N HIS A 38 -3.87 1.97 -13.87
CA HIS A 38 -3.61 3.36 -13.50
C HIS A 38 -3.40 3.52 -12.00
N LEU A 39 -4.23 2.89 -11.16
CA LEU A 39 -4.11 2.94 -9.70
C LEU A 39 -2.77 2.38 -9.20
N MET A 40 -2.33 1.23 -9.72
CA MET A 40 -1.06 0.62 -9.32
C MET A 40 0.12 1.52 -9.71
N PHE A 41 0.14 2.04 -10.94
CA PHE A 41 1.19 2.98 -11.36
C PHE A 41 1.15 4.29 -10.57
N ALA A 42 -0.03 4.86 -10.32
CA ALA A 42 -0.19 6.06 -9.51
C ALA A 42 0.29 5.83 -8.06
N ALA A 43 0.00 4.68 -7.46
CA ALA A 43 0.48 4.35 -6.12
C ALA A 43 2.01 4.25 -6.06
N PHE A 44 2.64 3.70 -7.09
CA PHE A 44 4.10 3.67 -7.22
C PHE A 44 4.69 5.08 -7.38
N VAL A 45 4.11 5.89 -8.28
CA VAL A 45 4.54 7.28 -8.54
C VAL A 45 4.38 8.18 -7.32
N LEU A 46 3.34 7.98 -6.51
CA LEU A 46 3.13 8.73 -5.28
C LEU A 46 3.96 8.20 -4.10
N GLY A 47 4.24 6.90 -4.05
CA GLY A 47 4.95 6.27 -2.95
C GLY A 47 6.47 6.52 -2.97
N VAL A 48 7.10 6.40 -4.13
CA VAL A 48 8.56 6.52 -4.27
C VAL A 48 9.12 7.89 -3.88
N PRO A 49 8.52 9.03 -4.29
CA PRO A 49 8.99 10.35 -3.89
C PRO A 49 9.02 10.54 -2.37
N MET A 50 8.07 9.94 -1.63
CA MET A 50 7.96 10.13 -0.18
C MET A 50 9.22 9.68 0.54
N PHE A 51 9.76 8.52 0.16
CA PHE A 51 11.01 8.04 0.74
C PHE A 51 12.26 8.50 0.01
N ALA A 52 12.18 8.88 -1.28
CA ALA A 52 13.30 9.51 -1.98
C ALA A 52 13.72 10.84 -1.32
N VAL A 53 12.76 11.66 -0.90
CA VAL A 53 13.04 12.90 -0.15
C VAL A 53 13.67 12.61 1.21
N VAL A 54 13.25 11.52 1.88
CA VAL A 54 13.82 11.11 3.16
C VAL A 54 15.26 10.59 2.99
N THR A 55 15.52 9.75 1.98
CA THR A 55 16.87 9.26 1.70
C THR A 55 17.79 10.39 1.28
N GLU A 56 17.31 11.34 0.46
CA GLU A 56 18.08 12.54 0.11
C GLU A 56 18.40 13.38 1.34
N ALA A 57 17.43 13.62 2.23
CA ALA A 57 17.66 14.33 3.50
C ALA A 57 18.73 13.65 4.34
N ILE A 58 18.68 12.31 4.46
CA ILE A 58 19.70 11.54 5.18
C ILE A 58 21.07 11.71 4.50
N GLY A 59 21.14 11.74 3.17
CA GLY A 59 22.38 12.01 2.43
C GLY A 59 22.93 13.42 2.72
N ILE A 60 22.06 14.43 2.72
CA ILE A 60 22.43 15.84 2.96
C ILE A 60 22.91 16.06 4.39
N PHE A 61 22.11 15.68 5.39
CA PHE A 61 22.37 15.97 6.81
C PHE A 61 23.25 14.93 7.48
N GLY A 62 23.25 13.69 6.98
CA GLY A 62 24.09 12.60 7.46
C GLY A 62 25.44 12.51 6.75
N HIS A 63 25.66 13.32 5.71
CA HIS A 63 26.89 13.33 4.90
C HIS A 63 27.27 11.94 4.31
N ASP A 64 26.27 11.14 3.92
CA ASP A 64 26.47 9.82 3.30
C ASP A 64 25.94 9.82 1.86
N ASP A 65 26.87 9.94 0.91
CA ASP A 65 26.58 9.98 -0.53
C ASP A 65 25.86 8.73 -1.05
N ARG A 66 25.87 7.60 -0.32
CA ARG A 66 25.11 6.40 -0.74
C ARG A 66 23.62 6.66 -0.75
N TYR A 67 23.11 7.42 0.22
CA TYR A 67 21.68 7.74 0.29
C TYR A 67 21.27 8.75 -0.77
N ASP A 68 22.14 9.69 -1.14
CA ASP A 68 21.91 10.60 -2.27
C ASP A 68 21.82 9.84 -3.60
N ARG A 69 22.78 8.93 -3.85
CA ARG A 69 22.76 8.08 -5.05
C ARG A 69 21.51 7.21 -5.10
N LEU A 70 21.13 6.59 -3.98
CA LEU A 70 19.92 5.80 -3.88
C LEU A 70 18.67 6.62 -4.23
N SER A 71 18.58 7.85 -3.72
CA SER A 71 17.46 8.74 -4.03
C SER A 71 17.41 9.08 -5.53
N LYS A 72 18.56 9.32 -6.16
CA LYS A 72 18.66 9.55 -7.62
C LYS A 72 18.18 8.32 -8.42
N GLU A 73 18.58 7.12 -8.00
CA GLU A 73 18.16 5.86 -8.62
C GLU A 73 16.64 5.64 -8.51
N PHE A 74 16.06 5.88 -7.33
CA PHE A 74 14.60 5.84 -7.14
C PHE A 74 13.88 6.82 -8.06
N THR A 75 14.39 8.05 -8.15
CA THR A 75 13.78 9.10 -8.98
C THR A 75 13.88 8.79 -10.48
N ARG A 76 14.92 8.07 -10.91
CA ARG A 76 15.02 7.59 -12.30
C ARG A 76 13.87 6.65 -12.66
N LEU A 77 13.55 5.69 -11.78
CA LEU A 77 12.45 4.74 -11.99
C LEU A 77 11.10 5.45 -12.11
N LEU A 78 10.95 6.59 -11.43
CA LEU A 78 9.74 7.41 -11.49
C LEU A 78 9.47 7.97 -12.88
N LEU A 79 10.47 8.40 -13.63
CA LEU A 79 10.24 9.06 -14.93
C LEU A 79 9.47 8.20 -15.93
N VAL A 80 9.83 6.91 -16.01
CA VAL A 80 9.16 5.98 -16.92
C VAL A 80 7.78 5.60 -16.39
N ALA A 81 7.67 5.36 -15.07
CA ALA A 81 6.40 5.02 -14.44
C ALA A 81 5.39 6.19 -14.48
N TYR A 82 5.87 7.43 -14.43
CA TYR A 82 5.04 8.64 -14.53
C TYR A 82 4.34 8.72 -15.88
N SER A 83 5.10 8.53 -16.97
CA SER A 83 4.54 8.47 -18.33
C SER A 83 3.51 7.35 -18.47
N ALA A 84 3.79 6.16 -17.95
CA ALA A 84 2.82 5.06 -17.94
C ALA A 84 1.55 5.43 -17.17
N THR A 85 1.69 6.07 -16.00
CA THR A 85 0.56 6.56 -15.18
C THR A 85 -0.32 7.52 -15.98
N ALA A 86 0.29 8.48 -16.69
CA ALA A 86 -0.41 9.47 -17.50
C ALA A 86 -1.20 8.83 -18.65
N ILE A 87 -0.60 7.87 -19.36
CA ILE A 87 -1.24 7.15 -20.46
C ILE A 87 -2.47 6.40 -19.96
N TRP A 88 -2.33 5.60 -18.91
CA TRP A 88 -3.45 4.84 -18.34
C TRP A 88 -4.52 5.76 -17.72
N GLY A 89 -4.13 6.90 -17.18
CA GLY A 89 -5.06 7.92 -16.67
C GLY A 89 -5.87 8.58 -17.79
N ALA A 90 -5.22 8.95 -18.89
CA ALA A 90 -5.89 9.47 -20.07
C ALA A 90 -6.84 8.44 -20.68
N MET A 91 -6.40 7.18 -20.79
CA MET A 91 -7.26 6.07 -21.23
C MET A 91 -8.49 5.89 -20.33
N LEU A 92 -8.33 6.02 -19.01
CA LEU A 92 -9.46 5.96 -18.07
C LEU A 92 -10.43 7.11 -18.29
N VAL A 93 -9.96 8.35 -18.43
CA VAL A 93 -10.81 9.52 -18.67
C VAL A 93 -11.57 9.38 -19.99
N PHE A 94 -10.88 9.03 -21.08
CA PHE A 94 -11.53 8.80 -22.38
C PHE A 94 -12.53 7.64 -22.31
N GLY A 95 -12.19 6.56 -21.58
CA GLY A 95 -13.08 5.44 -21.33
C GLY A 95 -14.34 5.88 -20.60
N LEU A 96 -14.22 6.65 -19.50
CA LEU A 96 -15.37 7.13 -18.74
C LEU A 96 -16.24 8.08 -19.57
N SER A 97 -15.63 9.00 -20.33
CA SER A 97 -16.38 9.97 -21.15
C SER A 97 -17.11 9.32 -22.34
N THR A 98 -16.60 8.21 -22.87
CA THR A 98 -17.18 7.56 -24.06
C THR A 98 -18.06 6.35 -23.72
N LEU A 99 -17.69 5.57 -22.70
CA LEU A 99 -18.39 4.33 -22.32
C LEU A 99 -19.39 4.54 -21.18
N TYR A 100 -19.21 5.56 -20.34
CA TYR A 100 -20.11 5.91 -19.23
C TYR A 100 -20.48 7.41 -19.24
N PRO A 101 -20.91 7.98 -20.38
CA PRO A 101 -21.08 9.43 -20.55
C PRO A 101 -22.06 10.05 -19.56
N ARG A 102 -23.17 9.37 -19.24
CA ARG A 102 -24.16 9.87 -18.28
C ARG A 102 -23.58 10.00 -16.87
N PHE A 103 -22.87 8.97 -16.42
CA PHE A 103 -22.21 8.97 -15.12
C PHE A 103 -21.09 10.02 -15.06
N TRP A 104 -20.26 10.09 -16.11
CA TRP A 104 -19.17 11.05 -16.17
C TRP A 104 -19.67 12.50 -16.21
N ALA A 105 -20.75 12.78 -16.94
CA ALA A 105 -21.39 14.10 -16.99
C ALA A 105 -21.93 14.51 -15.60
N TYR A 106 -22.54 13.58 -14.87
CA TYR A 106 -23.01 13.83 -13.50
C TYR A 106 -21.87 14.19 -12.55
N LEU A 107 -20.77 13.43 -12.56
CA LEU A 107 -19.59 13.80 -11.75
C LEU A 107 -18.99 15.13 -12.18
N THR A 108 -18.93 15.39 -13.49
CA THR A 108 -18.39 16.65 -14.02
C THR A 108 -19.22 17.85 -13.57
N ALA A 109 -20.55 17.74 -13.55
CA ALA A 109 -21.44 18.82 -13.10
C ALA A 109 -21.15 19.27 -11.66
N ILE A 110 -20.73 18.34 -10.78
CA ILE A 110 -20.42 18.61 -9.38
C ILE A 110 -18.95 19.04 -9.21
N PHE A 111 -18.04 18.32 -9.86
CA PHE A 111 -16.60 18.38 -9.58
C PHE A 111 -15.77 19.15 -10.61
N ALA A 112 -16.37 19.74 -11.64
CA ALA A 112 -15.65 20.46 -12.70
C ALA A 112 -14.54 21.41 -12.19
N PRO A 113 -14.76 22.26 -11.16
CA PRO A 113 -13.68 23.11 -10.66
C PRO A 113 -12.49 22.30 -10.12
N SER A 114 -12.76 21.22 -9.39
CA SER A 114 -11.70 20.33 -8.87
C SER A 114 -10.99 19.54 -9.97
N MET A 115 -11.66 19.21 -11.08
CA MET A 115 -11.04 18.54 -12.23
C MET A 115 -10.04 19.44 -12.95
N TRP A 116 -10.33 20.74 -13.08
CA TRP A 116 -9.37 21.72 -13.62
C TRP A 116 -8.17 21.91 -12.71
N VAL A 117 -8.40 22.02 -11.40
CA VAL A 117 -7.31 22.08 -10.41
C VAL A 117 -6.46 20.81 -10.46
N TYR A 118 -7.08 19.63 -10.55
CA TYR A 118 -6.39 18.35 -10.71
C TYR A 118 -5.48 18.35 -11.95
N ALA A 119 -5.99 18.77 -13.12
CA ALA A 119 -5.20 18.84 -14.34
C ALA A 119 -4.02 19.82 -14.23
N GLY A 120 -4.24 21.00 -13.62
CA GLY A 120 -3.18 21.98 -13.37
C GLY A 120 -2.10 21.45 -12.42
N LEU A 121 -2.50 20.77 -11.34
CA LEU A 121 -1.57 20.15 -10.40
C LEU A 121 -0.75 19.04 -11.05
N PHE A 122 -1.33 18.26 -11.97
CA PHE A 122 -0.59 17.25 -12.73
C PHE A 122 0.53 17.88 -13.59
N PHE A 123 0.31 19.08 -14.14
CA PHE A 123 1.35 19.84 -14.83
C PHE A 123 2.47 20.25 -13.86
N PHE A 124 2.13 20.83 -12.70
CA PHE A 124 3.11 21.21 -11.69
C PHE A 124 3.90 20.01 -11.13
N GLU A 125 3.22 18.89 -10.92
CA GLU A 125 3.81 17.62 -10.49
C GLU A 125 4.84 17.14 -11.52
N SER A 126 4.44 17.07 -12.80
CA SER A 126 5.31 16.70 -13.92
C SER A 126 6.54 17.61 -13.99
N PHE A 127 6.31 18.93 -14.01
CA PHE A 127 7.37 19.93 -14.10
C PHE A 127 8.36 19.82 -12.93
N THR A 128 7.84 19.66 -11.71
CA THR A 128 8.66 19.50 -10.50
C THR A 128 9.46 18.20 -10.54
N LEU A 129 8.86 17.08 -10.96
CA LEU A 129 9.55 15.79 -11.13
C LEU A 129 10.72 15.89 -12.11
N TYR A 130 10.51 16.52 -13.26
CA TYR A 130 11.55 16.69 -14.27
C TYR A 130 12.67 17.61 -13.80
N LEU A 131 12.34 18.73 -13.14
CA LEU A 131 13.33 19.60 -12.52
C LEU A 131 14.11 18.88 -11.41
N TYR A 132 13.44 18.07 -10.60
CA TYR A 132 14.07 17.29 -9.55
C TYR A 132 15.04 16.27 -10.15
N TYR A 133 14.61 15.47 -11.13
CA TYR A 133 15.51 14.48 -11.74
C TYR A 133 16.69 15.10 -12.51
N TYR A 134 16.43 16.02 -13.44
CA TYR A 134 17.48 16.60 -14.29
C TYR A 134 18.32 17.65 -13.55
N GLY A 135 17.79 18.25 -12.49
CA GLY A 135 18.50 19.20 -11.64
C GLY A 135 19.56 18.57 -10.74
N TRP A 136 19.60 17.23 -10.61
CA TRP A 136 20.43 16.53 -9.63
C TRP A 136 21.92 16.90 -9.69
N ASP A 137 22.49 16.92 -10.89
CA ASP A 137 23.92 17.19 -11.07
C ASP A 137 24.23 18.70 -10.98
N ARG A 138 23.27 19.55 -11.39
CA ARG A 138 23.38 21.02 -11.33
C ARG A 138 23.33 21.54 -9.90
N TRP A 139 22.52 20.91 -9.04
CA TRP A 139 22.28 21.32 -7.66
C TRP A 139 22.85 20.32 -6.65
N LYS A 140 23.95 19.65 -6.99
CA LYS A 140 24.57 18.61 -6.15
C LYS A 140 25.22 19.14 -4.86
N LYS A 141 25.62 20.42 -4.79
CA LYS A 141 26.45 20.96 -3.69
C LYS A 141 25.91 22.26 -3.09
N GLY A 142 26.23 22.47 -1.81
CA GLY A 142 25.97 23.71 -1.08
C GLY A 142 24.48 24.01 -0.90
N ARG A 143 24.12 25.30 -0.81
CA ARG A 143 22.73 25.76 -0.64
C ARG A 143 21.80 25.35 -1.78
N ALA A 144 22.35 25.14 -2.98
CA ALA A 144 21.58 24.67 -4.12
C ALA A 144 20.98 23.27 -3.89
N LYS A 145 21.66 22.42 -3.11
CA LYS A 145 21.15 21.08 -2.77
C LYS A 145 19.91 21.13 -1.90
N LEU A 146 19.77 22.15 -1.05
CA LEU A 146 18.53 22.37 -0.29
C LEU A 146 17.37 22.76 -1.20
N TRP A 147 17.61 23.56 -2.24
CA TRP A 147 16.58 23.86 -3.26
C TRP A 147 16.16 22.62 -4.04
N HIS A 148 17.12 21.77 -4.41
CA HIS A 148 16.83 20.49 -5.03
C HIS A 148 15.96 19.59 -4.14
N TRP A 149 16.31 19.48 -2.86
CA TRP A 149 15.51 18.74 -1.88
C TRP A 149 14.09 19.31 -1.72
N THR A 150 13.95 20.64 -1.73
CA THR A 150 12.63 21.31 -1.73
C THR A 150 11.78 20.92 -2.93
N LEU A 151 12.37 20.68 -4.12
CA LEU A 151 11.60 20.17 -5.26
C LEU A 151 11.04 18.77 -5.00
N GLY A 152 11.81 17.90 -4.36
CA GLY A 152 11.29 16.61 -3.91
C GLY A 152 10.14 16.76 -2.92
N ILE A 153 10.21 17.72 -1.98
CA ILE A 153 9.11 18.03 -1.05
C ILE A 153 7.88 18.53 -1.83
N LEU A 154 8.07 19.48 -2.75
CA LEU A 154 6.99 20.01 -3.57
C LEU A 154 6.32 18.93 -4.42
N LEU A 155 7.11 18.01 -5.00
CA LEU A 155 6.59 16.86 -5.74
C LEU A 155 5.63 16.03 -4.88
N ASN A 156 5.99 15.77 -3.62
CA ASN A 156 5.13 15.06 -2.68
C ASN A 156 3.87 15.87 -2.31
N VAL A 157 3.99 17.18 -2.16
CA VAL A 157 2.85 18.07 -1.88
C VAL A 157 1.85 18.01 -3.04
N TRP A 158 2.32 18.19 -4.28
CA TRP A 158 1.47 18.13 -5.47
C TRP A 158 0.80 16.76 -5.62
N GLY A 159 1.58 15.67 -5.58
CA GLY A 159 1.04 14.32 -5.70
C GLY A 159 0.03 13.98 -4.59
N THR A 160 0.25 14.44 -3.36
CA THR A 160 -0.69 14.24 -2.26
C THR A 160 -2.00 14.99 -2.49
N ILE A 161 -1.95 16.25 -2.96
CA ILE A 161 -3.16 17.02 -3.27
C ILE A 161 -3.94 16.39 -4.43
N VAL A 162 -3.25 15.97 -5.51
CA VAL A 162 -3.83 15.24 -6.64
C VAL A 162 -4.55 13.99 -6.16
N MET A 163 -3.91 13.22 -5.27
CA MET A 163 -4.51 12.03 -4.67
C MET A 163 -5.76 12.37 -3.84
N PHE A 164 -5.72 13.44 -3.02
CA PHE A 164 -6.84 13.86 -2.18
C PHE A 164 -8.04 14.29 -3.03
N ILE A 165 -7.81 15.00 -4.13
CA ILE A 165 -8.85 15.38 -5.08
C ILE A 165 -9.45 14.12 -5.73
N ALA A 166 -8.63 13.21 -6.29
CA ALA A 166 -9.15 11.99 -6.90
C ALA A 166 -9.91 11.10 -5.90
N ASN A 167 -9.45 11.03 -4.65
CA ASN A 167 -10.15 10.33 -3.58
C ASN A 167 -11.48 10.98 -3.24
N SER A 168 -11.63 12.29 -3.38
CA SER A 168 -12.92 12.95 -3.16
C SER A 168 -13.98 12.44 -4.14
N TRP A 169 -13.61 12.27 -5.42
CA TRP A 169 -14.51 11.72 -6.45
C TRP A 169 -14.87 10.27 -6.15
N LEU A 170 -13.87 9.44 -5.83
CA LEU A 170 -14.06 8.03 -5.49
C LEU A 170 -14.95 7.84 -4.26
N THR A 171 -14.72 8.61 -3.21
CA THR A 171 -15.44 8.49 -1.94
C THR A 171 -16.83 9.05 -2.02
N TYR A 172 -17.05 10.09 -2.82
CA TYR A 172 -18.39 10.58 -3.13
C TYR A 172 -19.27 9.50 -3.77
N MET A 173 -18.69 8.64 -4.63
CA MET A 173 -19.43 7.49 -5.19
C MET A 173 -19.89 6.50 -4.12
N MET A 174 -19.13 6.35 -3.03
CA MET A 174 -19.43 5.38 -1.96
C MET A 174 -20.30 5.96 -0.85
N SER A 175 -20.03 7.19 -0.43
CA SER A 175 -20.65 7.81 0.73
C SER A 175 -21.06 9.25 0.41
N PRO A 176 -21.96 9.50 -0.56
CA PRO A 176 -22.42 10.86 -0.82
C PRO A 176 -23.09 11.46 0.44
N PRO A 177 -23.01 12.78 0.69
CA PRO A 177 -23.77 13.43 1.75
C PRO A 177 -25.24 13.03 1.75
N ARG A 178 -25.82 12.78 2.94
CA ARG A 178 -27.14 12.14 3.09
C ARG A 178 -28.32 12.99 2.61
N ASP A 179 -28.12 14.29 2.48
CA ASP A 179 -29.10 15.25 1.95
C ASP A 179 -29.18 15.23 0.41
N ILE A 180 -28.24 14.56 -0.26
CA ILE A 180 -28.25 14.38 -1.71
C ILE A 180 -29.04 13.11 -2.04
N THR A 181 -30.08 13.26 -2.87
CA THR A 181 -30.98 12.18 -3.28
C THR A 181 -30.96 12.02 -4.80
N PRO A 182 -31.58 10.96 -5.37
CA PRO A 182 -31.69 10.80 -6.81
C PRO A 182 -32.38 11.97 -7.54
N THR A 183 -33.12 12.83 -6.84
CA THR A 183 -33.82 13.99 -7.42
C THR A 183 -33.07 15.30 -7.25
N THR A 184 -31.94 15.32 -6.53
CA THR A 184 -31.11 16.51 -6.36
C THR A 184 -30.43 16.88 -7.68
N ASP A 185 -30.57 18.14 -8.10
CA ASP A 185 -29.86 18.66 -9.27
C ASP A 185 -28.35 18.67 -8.98
N PRO A 186 -27.52 17.97 -9.79
CA PRO A 186 -26.07 17.91 -9.59
C PRO A 186 -25.40 19.30 -9.56
N THR A 187 -25.93 20.27 -10.32
CA THR A 187 -25.36 21.62 -10.41
C THR A 187 -25.62 22.46 -9.16
N SER A 188 -26.61 22.06 -8.34
CA SER A 188 -26.93 22.72 -7.07
C SER A 188 -26.04 22.26 -5.90
N ILE A 189 -25.30 21.15 -6.08
CA ILE A 189 -24.47 20.56 -5.04
C ILE A 189 -23.20 21.39 -4.87
N LYS A 190 -22.98 21.92 -3.67
CA LYS A 190 -21.75 22.67 -3.34
C LYS A 190 -20.55 21.73 -3.38
N LEU A 191 -19.49 22.11 -4.11
CA LEU A 191 -18.28 21.32 -4.29
C LEU A 191 -17.69 20.81 -2.96
N TRP A 192 -17.51 21.68 -1.98
CA TRP A 192 -16.92 21.28 -0.70
C TRP A 192 -17.78 20.28 0.06
N HIS A 193 -19.11 20.40 -0.04
CA HIS A 193 -20.04 19.45 0.55
C HIS A 193 -19.90 18.05 -0.05
N ALA A 194 -19.69 17.96 -1.37
CA ALA A 194 -19.42 16.69 -2.05
C ALA A 194 -18.04 16.09 -1.69
N ILE A 195 -17.02 16.94 -1.50
CA ILE A 195 -15.65 16.52 -1.13
C ILE A 195 -15.59 16.02 0.31
N ALA A 196 -16.14 16.78 1.26
CA ALA A 196 -16.03 16.52 2.70
C ALA A 196 -17.00 15.43 3.18
N ASN A 197 -17.00 14.30 2.49
CA ASN A 197 -17.85 13.15 2.80
C ASN A 197 -17.22 12.20 3.83
N ALA A 198 -18.03 11.27 4.35
CA ALA A 198 -17.67 10.42 5.50
C ALA A 198 -16.39 9.60 5.32
N THR A 199 -16.09 9.15 4.09
CA THR A 199 -14.96 8.24 3.84
C THR A 199 -13.73 8.93 3.25
N TRP A 200 -13.78 10.24 2.98
CA TRP A 200 -12.71 10.99 2.32
C TRP A 200 -11.38 11.01 3.09
N MET A 201 -11.37 11.46 4.34
CA MET A 201 -10.13 11.46 5.14
C MET A 201 -9.63 10.06 5.49
N PRO A 202 -10.48 9.11 5.91
CA PRO A 202 -10.06 7.74 6.14
C PRO A 202 -9.38 7.09 4.93
N ILE A 203 -9.91 7.26 3.70
CA ILE A 203 -9.25 6.73 2.50
C ILE A 203 -7.95 7.44 2.19
N ASN A 204 -7.87 8.77 2.42
CA ASN A 204 -6.65 9.55 2.18
C ASN A 204 -5.52 9.03 3.05
N VAL A 205 -5.76 8.86 4.36
CA VAL A 205 -4.76 8.31 5.29
C VAL A 205 -4.37 6.89 4.90
N HIS A 206 -5.35 6.04 4.60
CA HIS A 206 -5.08 4.67 4.16
C HIS A 206 -4.21 4.64 2.89
N ARG A 207 -4.51 5.48 1.89
CA ARG A 207 -3.78 5.51 0.61
C ARG A 207 -2.38 6.08 0.74
N VAL A 208 -2.16 7.12 1.54
CA VAL A 208 -0.79 7.61 1.80
C VAL A 208 0.08 6.46 2.33
N ILE A 209 -0.40 5.76 3.36
CA ILE A 209 0.35 4.66 3.97
C ILE A 209 0.53 3.51 2.96
N ALA A 210 -0.55 3.11 2.27
CA ALA A 210 -0.50 2.03 1.29
C ALA A 210 0.46 2.31 0.14
N ASN A 211 0.52 3.55 -0.36
CA ASN A 211 1.46 3.94 -1.42
C ASN A 211 2.91 3.81 -0.95
N VAL A 212 3.23 4.16 0.30
CA VAL A 212 4.57 3.95 0.87
C VAL A 212 4.91 2.46 0.94
N VAL A 213 3.97 1.62 1.39
CA VAL A 213 4.18 0.17 1.41
C VAL A 213 4.45 -0.37 0.02
N PHE A 214 3.62 0.03 -0.94
CA PHE A 214 3.71 -0.42 -2.32
C PHE A 214 5.02 0.02 -2.98
N GLY A 215 5.38 1.30 -2.86
CA GLY A 215 6.64 1.83 -3.39
C GLY A 215 7.86 1.09 -2.82
N GLY A 216 7.88 0.85 -1.50
CA GLY A 216 8.95 0.06 -0.86
C GLY A 216 9.01 -1.39 -1.36
N ALA A 217 7.87 -2.03 -1.57
CA ALA A 217 7.79 -3.40 -2.06
C ALA A 217 8.27 -3.52 -3.53
N ILE A 218 7.84 -2.60 -4.40
CA ILE A 218 8.27 -2.57 -5.81
C ILE A 218 9.77 -2.25 -5.93
N VAL A 219 10.29 -1.32 -5.11
CA VAL A 219 11.73 -1.06 -5.01
C VAL A 219 12.48 -2.31 -4.54
N GLY A 220 11.96 -3.03 -3.55
CA GLY A 220 12.51 -4.31 -3.09
C GLY A 220 12.58 -5.33 -4.23
N ALA A 221 11.52 -5.45 -5.03
CA ALA A 221 11.49 -6.33 -6.20
C ALA A 221 12.48 -5.91 -7.30
N TYR A 222 12.63 -4.61 -7.56
CA TYR A 222 13.67 -4.10 -8.47
C TYR A 222 15.06 -4.49 -8.01
N ALA A 223 15.35 -4.24 -6.74
CA ALA A 223 16.62 -4.58 -6.12
C ALA A 223 16.88 -6.09 -6.19
N SER A 224 15.86 -6.93 -5.99
CA SER A 224 15.97 -8.38 -6.13
C SER A 224 16.30 -8.83 -7.55
N TYR A 225 15.62 -8.26 -8.55
CA TYR A 225 15.93 -8.54 -9.95
C TYR A 225 17.40 -8.21 -10.25
N ARG A 226 17.85 -7.02 -9.83
CA ARG A 226 19.22 -6.57 -10.06
C ARG A 226 20.26 -7.35 -9.27
N PHE A 227 19.97 -7.72 -8.02
CA PHE A 227 20.83 -8.59 -7.21
C PHE A 227 21.07 -9.95 -7.88
N LEU A 228 20.01 -10.56 -8.44
CA LEU A 228 20.11 -11.86 -9.11
C LEU A 228 20.80 -11.75 -10.48
N ALA A 229 20.65 -10.63 -11.17
CA ALA A 229 21.29 -10.36 -12.45
C ALA A 229 22.74 -9.84 -12.31
N ALA A 230 23.14 -9.38 -11.12
CA ALA A 230 24.44 -8.78 -10.88
C ALA A 230 25.58 -9.77 -11.15
N THR A 231 26.57 -9.33 -11.92
CA THR A 231 27.76 -10.12 -12.25
C THR A 231 28.93 -9.83 -11.31
N SER A 232 29.01 -8.61 -10.76
CA SER A 232 30.05 -8.19 -9.81
C SER A 232 29.58 -8.27 -8.35
N ASP A 233 30.53 -8.49 -7.43
CA ASP A 233 30.24 -8.51 -5.99
C ASP A 233 29.83 -7.13 -5.46
N GLU A 234 30.32 -6.04 -6.06
CA GLU A 234 29.96 -4.67 -5.71
C GLU A 234 28.51 -4.34 -6.10
N GLU A 235 28.11 -4.67 -7.33
CA GLU A 235 26.73 -4.48 -7.81
C GLU A 235 25.76 -5.29 -6.94
N ARG A 236 26.13 -6.54 -6.65
CA ARG A 236 25.34 -7.41 -5.76
C ARG A 236 25.22 -6.82 -4.36
N ALA A 237 26.29 -6.24 -3.81
CA ALA A 237 26.26 -5.58 -2.50
C ALA A 237 25.35 -4.35 -2.47
N HIS A 238 25.38 -3.52 -3.52
CA HIS A 238 24.52 -2.34 -3.65
C HIS A 238 23.04 -2.73 -3.66
N TYR A 239 22.65 -3.67 -4.53
CA TYR A 239 21.25 -4.08 -4.63
C TYR A 239 20.78 -4.89 -3.43
N ASP A 240 21.68 -5.57 -2.73
CA ASP A 240 21.37 -6.19 -1.43
C ASP A 240 20.96 -5.15 -0.38
N TRP A 241 21.67 -4.02 -0.36
CA TRP A 241 21.36 -2.89 0.51
C TRP A 241 20.08 -2.18 0.09
N MET A 242 19.89 -1.93 -1.21
CA MET A 242 18.66 -1.37 -1.76
C MET A 242 17.43 -2.23 -1.41
N GLY A 243 17.54 -3.55 -1.54
CA GLY A 243 16.46 -4.49 -1.19
C GLY A 243 16.12 -4.45 0.30
N TYR A 244 17.12 -4.31 1.17
CA TYR A 244 16.89 -4.09 2.60
C TYR A 244 16.17 -2.79 2.88
N VAL A 245 16.57 -1.68 2.25
CA VAL A 245 15.90 -0.39 2.40
C VAL A 245 14.44 -0.46 1.92
N GLY A 246 14.20 -1.08 0.76
CA GLY A 246 12.85 -1.30 0.23
C GLY A 246 11.96 -2.10 1.20
N ASN A 247 12.46 -3.24 1.70
CA ASN A 247 11.73 -4.04 2.71
C ASN A 247 11.51 -3.26 4.01
N PHE A 248 12.50 -2.49 4.47
CA PHE A 248 12.37 -1.66 5.68
C PHE A 248 11.26 -0.62 5.53
N ILE A 249 11.23 0.10 4.41
CA ILE A 249 10.18 1.08 4.10
C ILE A 249 8.82 0.40 4.03
N ALA A 250 8.72 -0.70 3.28
CA ALA A 250 7.49 -1.43 3.08
C ALA A 250 6.89 -1.90 4.41
N MET A 251 7.71 -2.56 5.23
CA MET A 251 7.25 -3.13 6.50
C MET A 251 6.97 -2.06 7.56
N SER A 252 7.74 -0.97 7.60
CA SER A 252 7.51 0.12 8.55
C SER A 252 6.16 0.78 8.33
N ALA A 253 5.78 0.99 7.06
CA ALA A 253 4.45 1.50 6.72
C ALA A 253 3.35 0.42 6.87
N LEU A 254 3.65 -0.85 6.55
CA LEU A 254 2.70 -1.96 6.65
C LEU A 254 2.25 -2.20 8.08
N ILE A 255 3.13 -1.99 9.07
CA ILE A 255 2.80 -2.10 10.50
C ILE A 255 1.62 -1.17 10.89
N VAL A 256 1.50 0.00 10.25
CA VAL A 256 0.46 0.99 10.56
C VAL A 256 -0.77 0.85 9.65
N LEU A 257 -0.60 0.29 8.45
CA LEU A 257 -1.64 0.20 7.42
C LEU A 257 -2.94 -0.49 7.87
N PRO A 258 -2.93 -1.64 8.59
CA PRO A 258 -4.15 -2.28 9.09
C PRO A 258 -5.02 -1.34 9.91
N PHE A 259 -4.44 -0.42 10.68
CA PHE A 259 -5.19 0.53 11.50
C PHE A 259 -5.93 1.55 10.65
N ALA A 260 -5.28 2.09 9.61
CA ALA A 260 -5.94 2.99 8.67
C ALA A 260 -7.06 2.28 7.88
N GLY A 261 -6.85 1.01 7.51
CA GLY A 261 -7.89 0.18 6.88
C GLY A 261 -9.07 -0.09 7.80
N TYR A 262 -8.81 -0.34 9.09
CA TYR A 262 -9.86 -0.53 10.08
C TYR A 262 -10.68 0.74 10.30
N TRP A 263 -10.03 1.90 10.39
CA TRP A 263 -10.72 3.19 10.49
C TRP A 263 -11.64 3.42 9.28
N LEU A 264 -11.14 3.21 8.07
CA LEU A 264 -11.96 3.30 6.86
C LEU A 264 -13.17 2.35 6.89
N GLY A 265 -12.96 1.09 7.29
CA GLY A 265 -14.04 0.11 7.39
C GLY A 265 -15.12 0.51 8.41
N ARG A 266 -14.71 1.09 9.55
CA ARG A 266 -15.63 1.62 10.55
C ARG A 266 -16.49 2.76 10.00
N GLU A 267 -15.90 3.70 9.28
CA GLU A 267 -16.61 4.86 8.73
C GLU A 267 -17.61 4.45 7.66
N ILE A 268 -17.28 3.47 6.81
CA ILE A 268 -18.24 2.87 5.86
C ILE A 268 -19.43 2.25 6.61
N TYR A 269 -19.16 1.48 7.68
CA TYR A 269 -20.20 0.83 8.48
C TYR A 269 -21.10 1.85 9.20
N GLN A 270 -20.52 2.93 9.72
CA GLN A 270 -21.26 4.02 10.39
C GLN A 270 -22.08 4.86 9.40
N TYR A 271 -21.59 4.99 8.16
CA TYR A 271 -22.31 5.66 7.10
C TYR A 271 -23.53 4.85 6.65
N ASP A 272 -23.37 3.55 6.39
CA ASP A 272 -24.46 2.65 6.00
C ASP A 272 -24.21 1.21 6.50
N GLN A 273 -25.09 0.73 7.37
CA GLN A 273 -24.99 -0.61 7.94
C GLN A 273 -25.14 -1.70 6.88
N SER A 274 -25.93 -1.47 5.82
CA SER A 274 -26.13 -2.45 4.76
C SER A 274 -24.87 -2.66 3.91
N MET A 275 -24.08 -1.61 3.66
CA MET A 275 -22.76 -1.73 3.04
C MET A 275 -21.81 -2.50 3.97
N GLY A 276 -21.85 -2.22 5.27
CA GLY A 276 -21.09 -2.96 6.27
C GLY A 276 -21.43 -4.46 6.33
N ILE A 277 -22.72 -4.81 6.29
CA ILE A 277 -23.20 -6.19 6.22
C ILE A 277 -22.80 -6.83 4.90
N THR A 278 -22.89 -6.11 3.78
CA THR A 278 -22.44 -6.60 2.47
C THR A 278 -20.94 -6.87 2.46
N MET A 279 -20.12 -6.05 3.12
CA MET A 279 -18.68 -6.29 3.25
C MET A 279 -18.41 -7.56 4.06
N MET A 280 -19.04 -7.70 5.23
CA MET A 280 -18.68 -8.72 6.21
C MET A 280 -19.51 -10.00 6.13
N GLY A 281 -20.58 -10.00 5.33
CA GLY A 281 -21.51 -11.11 5.14
C GLY A 281 -21.60 -11.57 3.67
N GLY A 282 -22.29 -12.69 3.46
CA GLY A 282 -22.50 -13.25 2.11
C GLY A 282 -21.19 -13.67 1.41
N PHE A 283 -21.15 -13.52 0.08
CA PHE A 283 -20.00 -13.94 -0.74
C PHE A 283 -18.77 -13.03 -0.59
N MET A 284 -18.95 -11.77 -0.23
CA MET A 284 -17.85 -10.80 -0.04
C MET A 284 -17.04 -11.10 1.24
N SER A 285 -17.60 -11.80 2.23
CA SER A 285 -16.85 -12.21 3.43
C SER A 285 -15.60 -13.04 3.09
N TRP A 286 -15.66 -13.85 2.04
CA TRP A 286 -14.54 -14.64 1.53
C TRP A 286 -13.43 -13.79 0.92
N LEU A 287 -13.78 -12.64 0.34
CA LEU A 287 -12.79 -11.66 -0.12
C LEU A 287 -11.93 -11.19 1.07
N TRP A 288 -12.54 -10.90 2.22
CA TRP A 288 -11.83 -10.49 3.44
C TRP A 288 -10.95 -11.60 4.03
N VAL A 289 -11.36 -12.86 3.87
CA VAL A 289 -10.53 -14.01 4.26
C VAL A 289 -9.29 -14.10 3.36
N ILE A 290 -9.46 -13.96 2.05
CA ILE A 290 -8.33 -13.90 1.11
C ILE A 290 -7.41 -12.72 1.46
N GLN A 291 -7.99 -11.55 1.76
CA GLN A 291 -7.23 -10.38 2.20
C GLN A 291 -6.39 -10.67 3.44
N ALA A 292 -6.99 -11.28 4.48
CA ALA A 292 -6.29 -11.63 5.71
C ALA A 292 -5.11 -12.59 5.45
N PHE A 293 -5.32 -13.59 4.59
CA PHE A 293 -4.27 -14.51 4.16
C PHE A 293 -3.11 -13.77 3.46
N LEU A 294 -3.41 -12.86 2.53
CA LEU A 294 -2.38 -12.09 1.84
C LEU A 294 -1.59 -11.20 2.79
N ILE A 295 -2.24 -10.53 3.74
CA ILE A 295 -1.54 -9.70 4.72
C ILE A 295 -0.66 -10.57 5.62
N ALA A 296 -1.12 -11.76 6.01
CA ALA A 296 -0.29 -12.70 6.74
C ALA A 296 0.95 -13.13 5.93
N VAL A 297 0.80 -13.39 4.63
CA VAL A 297 1.93 -13.65 3.73
C VAL A 297 2.89 -12.46 3.67
N LEU A 298 2.40 -11.21 3.64
CA LEU A 298 3.26 -10.03 3.67
C LEU A 298 4.10 -9.97 4.95
N PHE A 299 3.48 -10.16 6.12
CA PHE A 299 4.20 -10.20 7.39
C PHE A 299 5.22 -11.32 7.45
N LEU A 300 4.83 -12.55 7.09
CA LEU A 300 5.74 -13.71 7.10
C LEU A 300 6.92 -13.50 6.16
N THR A 301 6.67 -13.05 4.94
CA THR A 301 7.69 -12.81 3.90
C THR A 301 8.66 -11.71 4.29
N GLY A 302 8.17 -10.56 4.77
CA GLY A 302 9.02 -9.45 5.19
C GLY A 302 9.92 -9.80 6.39
N ASN A 303 9.38 -10.58 7.34
CA ASN A 303 10.17 -11.11 8.47
C ASN A 303 11.18 -12.17 8.01
N TYR A 304 10.77 -13.08 7.13
CA TYR A 304 11.65 -14.12 6.57
C TYR A 304 12.87 -13.51 5.88
N TYR A 305 12.67 -12.46 5.08
CA TYR A 305 13.76 -11.70 4.47
C TYR A 305 14.75 -11.17 5.51
N LEU A 306 14.24 -10.54 6.59
CA LEU A 306 15.10 -10.03 7.68
C LEU A 306 15.87 -11.14 8.39
N TRP A 307 15.22 -12.27 8.68
CA TRP A 307 15.85 -13.37 9.41
C TRP A 307 16.95 -14.03 8.61
N ILE A 308 16.76 -14.25 7.30
CA ILE A 308 17.86 -14.66 6.41
C ILE A 308 18.97 -13.62 6.40
N GLY A 309 18.58 -12.34 6.38
CA GLY A 309 19.51 -11.22 6.41
C GLY A 309 20.34 -11.11 7.69
N MET A 310 19.97 -11.79 8.77
CA MET A 310 20.83 -11.89 9.93
C MET A 310 22.10 -12.70 9.62
N GLY A 311 22.06 -13.64 8.66
CA GLY A 311 23.23 -14.43 8.26
C GLY A 311 24.38 -13.62 7.65
N ARG A 312 24.13 -12.41 7.15
CA ARG A 312 25.18 -11.49 6.65
C ARG A 312 25.70 -10.51 7.70
N ILE A 313 25.22 -10.58 8.93
CA ILE A 313 25.53 -9.61 10.00
C ILE A 313 26.35 -10.30 11.11
N PRO A 314 27.62 -9.91 11.31
CA PRO A 314 28.41 -10.39 12.45
C PRO A 314 27.75 -10.03 13.79
N GLY A 315 27.62 -11.00 14.69
CA GLY A 315 26.99 -10.82 16.01
C GLY A 315 25.47 -11.06 16.02
N ALA A 316 24.86 -11.36 14.87
CA ALA A 316 23.44 -11.69 14.78
C ALA A 316 23.11 -13.10 15.27
N GLU A 317 24.12 -13.96 15.44
CA GLU A 317 23.98 -15.35 15.91
C GLU A 317 23.23 -15.41 17.25
N ARG A 318 23.41 -14.39 18.11
CA ARG A 318 22.71 -14.25 19.40
C ARG A 318 21.19 -14.12 19.27
N PHE A 319 20.70 -13.70 18.10
CA PHE A 319 19.28 -13.44 17.85
C PHE A 319 18.61 -14.57 17.06
N GLN A 320 19.37 -15.38 16.32
CA GLN A 320 18.81 -16.48 15.52
C GLN A 320 17.94 -17.48 16.30
N PRO A 321 18.29 -17.89 17.54
CA PRO A 321 17.47 -18.85 18.28
C PRO A 321 16.05 -18.38 18.56
N TYR A 322 15.81 -17.07 18.57
CA TYR A 322 14.49 -16.49 18.85
C TYR A 322 13.58 -16.48 17.63
N THR A 323 14.13 -16.57 16.41
CA THR A 323 13.36 -16.57 15.15
C THR A 323 12.24 -17.61 15.14
N LYS A 324 12.48 -18.80 15.73
CA LYS A 324 11.46 -19.86 15.82
C LYS A 324 10.22 -19.44 16.63
N TYR A 325 10.40 -18.68 17.71
CA TYR A 325 9.29 -18.21 18.54
C TYR A 325 8.52 -17.09 17.83
N LEU A 326 9.22 -16.18 17.15
CA LEU A 326 8.59 -15.15 16.31
C LEU A 326 7.77 -15.80 15.19
N LEU A 327 8.32 -16.83 14.54
CA LEU A 327 7.61 -17.59 13.52
C LEU A 327 6.34 -18.26 14.08
N ILE A 328 6.41 -18.89 15.26
CA ILE A 328 5.22 -19.49 15.90
C ILE A 328 4.12 -18.44 16.09
N VAL A 329 4.44 -17.26 16.62
CA VAL A 329 3.44 -16.19 16.81
C VAL A 329 2.86 -15.71 15.48
N LEU A 330 3.70 -15.52 14.46
CA LEU A 330 3.23 -15.11 13.13
C LEU A 330 2.35 -16.16 12.46
N VAL A 331 2.70 -17.45 12.56
CA VAL A 331 1.93 -18.54 11.98
C VAL A 331 0.61 -18.74 12.72
N LEU A 332 0.62 -18.75 14.06
CA LEU A 332 -0.61 -18.83 14.85
C LEU A 332 -1.51 -17.62 14.59
N GLY A 333 -0.94 -16.42 14.52
CA GLY A 333 -1.65 -15.21 14.14
C GLY A 333 -2.27 -15.33 12.74
N ALA A 334 -1.52 -15.83 11.76
CA ALA A 334 -2.00 -16.07 10.40
C ALA A 334 -3.16 -17.07 10.36
N ILE A 335 -3.07 -18.18 11.10
CA ILE A 335 -4.12 -19.20 11.20
C ILE A 335 -5.40 -18.60 11.78
N VAL A 336 -5.29 -17.88 12.90
CA VAL A 336 -6.46 -17.23 13.53
C VAL A 336 -7.05 -16.17 12.59
N TRP A 337 -6.21 -15.33 11.99
CA TRP A 337 -6.68 -14.23 11.16
C TRP A 337 -7.35 -14.72 9.86
N GLY A 338 -6.81 -15.77 9.26
CA GLY A 338 -7.35 -16.42 8.06
C GLY A 338 -8.59 -17.29 8.31
N THR A 339 -9.05 -17.44 9.55
CA THR A 339 -10.21 -18.27 9.85
C THR A 339 -11.51 -17.56 9.39
N PRO A 340 -12.35 -18.22 8.55
CA PRO A 340 -13.63 -17.67 8.13
C PRO A 340 -14.67 -17.74 9.25
N HIS A 341 -15.57 -16.75 9.31
CA HIS A 341 -16.69 -16.76 10.25
C HIS A 341 -17.90 -17.55 9.74
N THR A 342 -18.03 -17.64 8.41
CA THR A 342 -19.09 -18.38 7.70
C THR A 342 -18.43 -19.38 6.76
N MET A 343 -18.77 -20.66 6.89
CA MET A 343 -18.31 -21.73 6.01
C MET A 343 -19.25 -21.85 4.80
N ILE A 344 -18.70 -22.14 3.62
CA ILE A 344 -19.51 -22.63 2.50
C ILE A 344 -19.73 -24.11 2.82
N ALA A 345 -20.94 -24.44 3.25
CA ALA A 345 -21.31 -25.76 3.71
C ALA A 345 -22.62 -26.18 3.05
N ASP A 346 -22.74 -27.46 2.70
CA ASP A 346 -24.00 -28.03 2.23
C ASP A 346 -25.00 -28.22 3.39
N SER A 347 -26.24 -28.59 3.07
CA SER A 347 -27.30 -28.74 4.07
C SER A 347 -27.00 -29.85 5.10
N LYS A 348 -26.22 -30.88 4.73
CA LYS A 348 -25.83 -31.97 5.64
C LYS A 348 -24.73 -31.50 6.58
N GLU A 349 -23.76 -30.75 6.08
CA GLU A 349 -22.68 -30.15 6.85
C GLU A 349 -23.23 -29.12 7.85
N LEU A 350 -24.20 -28.29 7.45
CA LEU A 350 -24.89 -27.35 8.35
C LEU A 350 -25.65 -28.08 9.47
N ALA A 351 -26.34 -29.18 9.13
CA ALA A 351 -27.01 -30.03 10.11
C ALA A 351 -26.01 -30.69 11.08
N ALA A 352 -24.88 -31.17 10.57
CA ALA A 352 -23.81 -31.75 11.38
C ALA A 352 -23.12 -30.74 12.30
N MET A 353 -23.02 -29.47 11.88
CA MET A 353 -22.47 -28.38 12.69
C MET A 353 -23.45 -27.85 13.75
N GLY A 354 -24.74 -28.24 13.69
CA GLY A 354 -25.76 -27.78 14.62
C GLY A 354 -26.17 -26.30 14.42
N GLY A 355 -25.89 -25.71 13.25
CA GLY A 355 -26.22 -24.32 12.95
C GLY A 355 -25.50 -23.74 11.73
N SER A 356 -25.69 -22.43 11.51
CA SER A 356 -25.06 -21.69 10.40
C SER A 356 -23.56 -21.40 10.59
N HIS A 357 -23.04 -21.63 11.80
CA HIS A 357 -21.65 -21.37 12.15
C HIS A 357 -21.02 -22.58 12.84
N HIS A 358 -19.78 -22.89 12.47
CA HIS A 358 -19.00 -23.93 13.13
C HIS A 358 -18.69 -23.52 14.59
N PRO A 359 -18.90 -24.38 15.61
CA PRO A 359 -18.74 -24.01 17.02
C PRO A 359 -17.35 -23.47 17.38
N PHE A 360 -16.28 -24.10 16.85
CA PHE A 360 -14.89 -23.67 17.06
C PHE A 360 -14.44 -22.54 16.11
N LEU A 361 -14.54 -22.74 14.79
CA LEU A 361 -14.07 -21.76 13.79
C LEU A 361 -14.88 -20.46 13.80
N GLY A 362 -16.17 -20.52 14.13
CA GLY A 362 -17.03 -19.35 14.28
C GLY A 362 -16.49 -18.37 15.31
N ALA A 363 -15.97 -18.87 16.44
CA ALA A 363 -15.34 -18.04 17.47
C ALA A 363 -14.06 -17.37 16.96
N LEU A 364 -13.20 -18.09 16.24
CA LEU A 364 -11.96 -17.53 15.67
C LEU A 364 -12.21 -16.60 14.47
N GLY A 365 -13.35 -16.75 13.77
CA GLY A 365 -13.70 -15.94 12.62
C GLY A 365 -14.16 -14.51 12.95
N VAL A 366 -14.41 -14.18 14.22
CA VAL A 366 -14.91 -12.85 14.64
C VAL A 366 -13.81 -11.79 14.61
N MET A 367 -14.21 -10.53 14.43
CA MET A 367 -13.29 -9.38 14.40
C MET A 367 -12.41 -9.26 15.66
N SER A 368 -12.89 -9.72 16.82
CA SER A 368 -12.10 -9.71 18.06
C SER A 368 -10.84 -10.57 17.94
N ALA A 369 -10.98 -11.80 17.45
CA ALA A 369 -9.85 -12.72 17.25
C ALA A 369 -8.88 -12.16 16.20
N LYS A 370 -9.42 -11.69 15.07
CA LYS A 370 -8.66 -11.15 13.94
C LYS A 370 -7.83 -9.94 14.34
N ASN A 371 -8.44 -8.98 15.06
CA ASN A 371 -7.74 -7.80 15.58
C ASN A 371 -6.66 -8.16 16.59
N THR A 372 -6.91 -9.14 17.45
CA THR A 372 -5.92 -9.63 18.41
C THR A 372 -4.72 -10.25 17.68
N ALA A 373 -4.99 -11.12 16.71
CA ALA A 373 -3.97 -11.79 15.91
C ALA A 373 -3.07 -10.80 15.16
N VAL A 374 -3.66 -9.84 14.42
CA VAL A 374 -2.87 -8.86 13.66
C VAL A 374 -2.01 -7.98 14.57
N ASN A 375 -2.52 -7.54 15.73
CA ASN A 375 -1.76 -6.72 16.67
C ASN A 375 -0.56 -7.49 17.26
N LEU A 376 -0.73 -8.77 17.57
CA LEU A 376 0.39 -9.62 18.01
C LEU A 376 1.41 -9.82 16.88
N MET A 377 0.96 -10.05 15.64
CA MET A 377 1.85 -10.16 14.48
C MET A 377 2.63 -8.88 14.22
N ILE A 378 2.02 -7.71 14.43
CA ILE A 378 2.67 -6.40 14.34
C ILE A 378 3.77 -6.27 15.40
N LEU A 379 3.46 -6.57 16.68
CA LEU A 379 4.45 -6.53 17.77
C LEU A 379 5.63 -7.48 17.49
N THR A 380 5.34 -8.69 17.01
CA THR A 380 6.37 -9.68 16.63
C THR A 380 7.23 -9.19 15.47
N THR A 381 6.62 -8.57 14.46
CA THR A 381 7.35 -8.00 13.32
C THR A 381 8.25 -6.85 13.76
N PHE A 382 7.73 -5.94 14.59
CA PHE A 382 8.53 -4.85 15.16
C PHE A 382 9.71 -5.37 15.99
N LEU A 383 9.50 -6.44 16.77
CA LEU A 383 10.57 -7.11 17.52
C LEU A 383 11.64 -7.69 16.58
N SER A 384 11.27 -8.31 15.45
CA SER A 384 12.24 -8.74 14.43
C SER A 384 13.11 -7.58 13.91
N PHE A 385 12.51 -6.43 13.63
CA PHE A 385 13.24 -5.23 13.19
C PHE A 385 14.19 -4.71 14.27
N LEU A 386 13.75 -4.68 15.52
CA LEU A 386 14.58 -4.25 16.65
C LEU A 386 15.79 -5.18 16.84
N MET A 387 15.58 -6.49 16.75
CA MET A 387 16.65 -7.49 16.80
C MET A 387 17.62 -7.33 15.62
N TYR A 388 17.10 -7.11 14.41
CA TYR A 388 17.91 -6.88 13.22
C TYR A 388 18.77 -5.63 13.35
N ARG A 389 18.19 -4.51 13.79
CA ARG A 389 18.89 -3.23 14.00
C ARG A 389 19.97 -3.34 15.08
N ARG A 390 19.76 -4.17 16.09
CA ARG A 390 20.75 -4.45 17.13
C ARG A 390 21.82 -5.41 16.66
N ALA A 391 21.60 -6.25 15.65
CA ALA A 391 22.41 -7.43 15.34
C ALA A 391 23.93 -7.19 15.41
N ASN A 392 24.47 -6.17 14.75
CA ASN A 392 25.91 -5.84 14.76
C ASN A 392 26.35 -4.81 15.83
N LYS A 393 25.51 -4.48 16.80
CA LYS A 393 25.79 -3.44 17.80
C LYS A 393 25.73 -4.00 19.22
N ARG A 394 26.70 -3.60 20.05
CA ARG A 394 26.67 -3.83 21.49
C ARG A 394 26.45 -2.50 22.22
N PRO A 395 25.29 -2.31 22.88
CA PRO A 395 25.08 -1.14 23.73
C PRO A 395 26.14 -1.11 24.85
N VAL A 396 26.76 0.05 25.06
CA VAL A 396 27.78 0.27 26.10
C VAL A 396 27.31 1.19 27.23
N VAL A 397 26.11 1.76 27.11
CA VAL A 397 25.53 2.61 28.16
C VAL A 397 25.31 1.80 29.45
N PRO A 398 25.57 2.38 30.64
CA PRO A 398 25.54 1.64 31.90
C PRO A 398 24.16 1.07 32.24
N TRP A 399 23.09 1.72 31.76
CA TRP A 399 21.71 1.31 31.96
C TRP A 399 21.18 0.37 30.86
N ALA A 400 22.03 -0.15 29.96
CA ALA A 400 21.60 -0.97 28.83
C ALA A 400 20.79 -2.21 29.24
N ARG A 401 21.16 -2.85 30.34
CA ARG A 401 20.42 -4.01 30.89
C ARG A 401 19.03 -3.58 31.35
N THR A 402 18.94 -2.51 32.13
CA THR A 402 17.68 -1.95 32.61
C THR A 402 16.78 -1.52 31.46
N GLY A 403 17.33 -0.82 30.46
CA GLY A 403 16.60 -0.42 29.26
C GLY A 403 16.05 -1.61 28.46
N THR A 404 16.83 -2.68 28.34
CA THR A 404 16.37 -3.93 27.68
C THR A 404 15.22 -4.58 28.45
N ILE A 405 15.31 -4.63 29.79
CA ILE A 405 14.24 -5.18 30.64
C ILE A 405 12.97 -4.34 30.50
N ILE A 406 13.08 -3.01 30.54
CA ILE A 406 11.95 -2.10 30.34
C ILE A 406 11.29 -2.36 28.99
N GLN A 407 12.06 -2.43 27.90
CA GLN A 407 11.49 -2.72 26.58
C GLN A 407 10.78 -4.08 26.55
N GLY A 408 11.37 -5.12 27.16
CA GLY A 408 10.72 -6.43 27.29
C GLY A 408 9.40 -6.34 28.04
N ALA A 409 9.35 -5.62 29.17
CA ALA A 409 8.13 -5.38 29.92
C ALA A 409 7.08 -4.64 29.09
N MET A 410 7.48 -3.65 28.28
CA MET A 410 6.57 -2.92 27.39
C MET A 410 5.92 -3.83 26.35
N PHE A 411 6.68 -4.75 25.74
CA PHE A 411 6.12 -5.75 24.83
C PHE A 411 5.10 -6.65 25.53
N VAL A 412 5.42 -7.13 26.74
CA VAL A 412 4.51 -7.99 27.54
C VAL A 412 3.24 -7.23 27.91
N ILE A 413 3.35 -5.99 28.37
CA ILE A 413 2.20 -5.14 28.70
C ILE A 413 1.34 -4.90 27.46
N ALA A 414 1.94 -4.52 26.33
CA ALA A 414 1.20 -4.29 25.10
C ALA A 414 0.47 -5.55 24.63
N ALA A 415 1.14 -6.70 24.64
CA ALA A 415 0.51 -8.00 24.33
C ALA A 415 -0.62 -8.33 25.31
N GLY A 416 -0.44 -8.06 26.60
CA GLY A 416 -1.46 -8.25 27.64
C GLY A 416 -2.70 -7.39 27.41
N VAL A 417 -2.54 -6.11 27.06
CA VAL A 417 -3.64 -5.20 26.72
C VAL A 417 -4.38 -5.68 25.46
N VAL A 418 -3.63 -6.09 24.43
CA VAL A 418 -4.19 -6.65 23.19
C VAL A 418 -5.04 -7.89 23.48
N LEU A 419 -4.51 -8.84 24.26
CA LEU A 419 -5.22 -10.05 24.66
C LEU A 419 -6.44 -9.75 25.53
N PHE A 420 -6.32 -8.83 26.50
CA PHE A 420 -7.42 -8.46 27.39
C PHE A 420 -8.63 -7.93 26.60
N TYR A 421 -8.42 -6.93 25.75
CA TYR A 421 -9.50 -6.38 24.92
C TYR A 421 -9.97 -7.37 23.86
N GLY A 422 -9.08 -8.22 23.33
CA GLY A 422 -9.41 -9.31 22.44
C GLY A 422 -10.38 -10.32 23.04
N ILE A 423 -10.13 -10.73 24.28
CA ILE A 423 -10.98 -11.67 25.02
C ILE A 423 -12.29 -10.99 25.46
N ARG A 424 -12.22 -9.78 26.03
CA ARG A 424 -13.41 -9.01 26.43
C ARG A 424 -14.34 -8.72 25.25
N GLY A 425 -13.79 -8.57 24.05
CA GLY A 425 -14.57 -8.35 22.83
C GLY A 425 -15.59 -9.45 22.53
N TYR A 426 -15.39 -10.69 23.00
CA TYR A 426 -16.36 -11.78 22.82
C TYR A 426 -17.64 -11.61 23.65
N PHE A 427 -17.56 -10.89 24.77
CA PHE A 427 -18.64 -10.76 25.76
C PHE A 427 -19.42 -9.45 25.63
N VAL A 428 -19.16 -8.67 24.57
CA VAL A 428 -19.80 -7.38 24.32
C VAL A 428 -20.40 -7.30 22.93
N GLU A 429 -21.34 -6.36 22.76
CA GLU A 429 -21.96 -6.03 21.49
C GLU A 429 -20.95 -5.58 20.43
N ALA A 430 -21.31 -5.74 19.15
CA ALA A 430 -20.43 -5.47 18.03
C ALA A 430 -19.89 -4.02 18.00
N ILE A 431 -20.71 -3.02 18.35
CA ILE A 431 -20.29 -1.61 18.35
C ILE A 431 -19.25 -1.32 19.45
N VAL A 432 -19.42 -1.91 20.63
CA VAL A 432 -18.46 -1.79 21.75
C VAL A 432 -17.17 -2.53 21.42
N ARG A 433 -17.29 -3.72 20.82
CA ARG A 433 -16.16 -4.52 20.31
C ARG A 433 -15.35 -3.74 19.28
N ILE A 434 -16.01 -2.99 18.40
CA ILE A 434 -15.34 -2.10 17.45
C ILE A 434 -14.56 -1.00 18.19
N GLY A 435 -15.14 -0.42 19.23
CA GLY A 435 -14.46 0.55 20.10
C GLY A 435 -13.18 0.00 20.75
N TYR A 436 -13.18 -1.26 21.21
CA TYR A 436 -12.03 -1.89 21.86
C TYR A 436 -10.78 -2.00 20.98
N SER A 437 -10.95 -2.05 19.66
CA SER A 437 -9.81 -2.07 18.73
C SER A 437 -8.89 -0.86 18.94
N VAL A 438 -9.44 0.32 19.23
CA VAL A 438 -8.67 1.56 19.41
C VAL A 438 -7.65 1.41 20.54
N TYR A 439 -8.04 0.80 21.66
CA TYR A 439 -7.13 0.57 22.78
C TYR A 439 -6.02 -0.43 22.43
N GLN A 440 -6.34 -1.48 21.65
CA GLN A 440 -5.32 -2.42 21.16
C GLN A 440 -4.31 -1.70 20.26
N VAL A 441 -4.79 -0.88 19.31
CA VAL A 441 -3.93 -0.09 18.41
C VAL A 441 -3.04 0.86 19.19
N LEU A 442 -3.62 1.64 20.11
CA LEU A 442 -2.88 2.61 20.92
C LEU A 442 -1.80 1.93 21.76
N ALA A 443 -2.08 0.76 22.33
CA ALA A 443 -1.08 -0.01 23.09
C ALA A 443 0.10 -0.43 22.19
N VAL A 444 -0.18 -0.95 20.99
CA VAL A 444 0.85 -1.38 20.04
C VAL A 444 1.67 -0.19 19.53
N LEU A 445 1.03 0.91 19.11
CA LEU A 445 1.72 2.11 18.63
C LEU A 445 2.56 2.77 19.74
N SER A 446 2.04 2.83 20.97
CA SER A 446 2.79 3.33 22.12
C SER A 446 4.02 2.46 22.39
N CYS A 447 3.86 1.13 22.36
CA CYS A 447 4.98 0.21 22.49
C CYS A 447 6.05 0.48 21.42
N ILE A 448 5.65 0.57 20.14
CA ILE A 448 6.57 0.85 19.03
C ILE A 448 7.32 2.16 19.25
N LEU A 449 6.61 3.24 19.58
CA LEU A 449 7.18 4.57 19.76
C LEU A 449 8.21 4.59 20.90
N PHE A 450 7.78 4.22 22.11
CA PHE A 450 8.64 4.31 23.30
C PHE A 450 9.79 3.31 23.27
N VAL A 451 9.57 2.09 22.78
CA VAL A 451 10.66 1.10 22.60
C VAL A 451 11.68 1.63 21.59
N THR A 452 11.24 2.27 20.50
CA THR A 452 12.15 2.88 19.52
C THR A 452 12.96 4.02 20.14
N VAL A 453 12.32 4.89 20.94
CA VAL A 453 13.03 5.98 21.66
C VAL A 453 14.09 5.41 22.59
N ILE A 454 13.73 4.43 23.42
CA ILE A 454 14.68 3.77 24.32
C ILE A 454 15.82 3.11 23.52
N ASP A 455 15.51 2.45 22.40
CA ASP A 455 16.52 1.81 21.55
C ASP A 455 17.50 2.83 20.95
N VAL A 456 17.01 3.96 20.45
CA VAL A 456 17.85 5.05 19.94
C VAL A 456 18.78 5.59 21.03
N LEU A 457 18.26 5.81 22.24
CA LEU A 457 19.05 6.29 23.38
C LEU A 457 20.10 5.27 23.84
N MET A 458 19.75 3.99 23.88
CA MET A 458 20.66 2.90 24.21
C MET A 458 21.76 2.69 23.15
N GLY A 459 21.46 3.01 21.89
CA GLY A 459 22.39 2.88 20.78
C GLY A 459 23.51 3.92 20.76
N ARG A 460 23.46 4.95 21.62
CA ARG A 460 24.48 6.00 21.70
C ARG A 460 25.83 5.41 22.13
N GLY A 461 26.85 5.62 21.30
CA GLY A 461 28.20 5.09 21.52
C GLY A 461 28.33 3.57 21.42
N ALA A 462 27.31 2.87 20.88
CA ALA A 462 27.34 1.40 20.79
C ALA A 462 28.57 0.90 20.00
N GLN A 463 29.22 -0.14 20.54
CA GLN A 463 30.36 -0.77 19.89
C GLN A 463 29.88 -1.61 18.69
N SER A 464 30.55 -1.45 17.55
CA SER A 464 30.30 -2.29 16.37
C SER A 464 30.94 -3.67 16.55
N LEU A 465 30.16 -4.73 16.32
CA LEU A 465 30.61 -6.13 16.34
C LEU A 465 31.13 -6.59 14.97
N GLY A 466 31.09 -5.72 13.96
CA GLY A 466 31.53 -6.01 12.61
C GLY A 466 30.72 -5.26 11.55
N THR A 467 31.30 -5.15 10.36
CA THR A 467 30.62 -4.59 9.19
C THR A 467 29.64 -5.60 8.60
N ILE A 468 28.51 -5.11 8.10
CA ILE A 468 27.51 -5.95 7.41
C ILE A 468 28.11 -6.39 6.08
N LYS A 469 28.06 -7.69 5.78
CA LYS A 469 28.58 -8.29 4.54
C LYS A 469 27.52 -8.24 3.43
N TRP A 470 27.29 -7.05 2.89
CA TRP A 470 26.36 -6.85 1.76
C TRP A 470 26.74 -7.73 0.56
N GLY A 471 25.75 -8.23 -0.16
CA GLY A 471 25.94 -9.08 -1.34
C GLY A 471 26.07 -10.57 -1.03
N LYS A 472 26.15 -10.95 0.26
CA LYS A 472 26.26 -12.35 0.71
C LYS A 472 24.93 -12.95 1.15
N MET A 473 23.81 -12.38 0.68
CA MET A 473 22.49 -12.99 0.85
C MET A 473 22.29 -14.20 -0.09
N PRO A 474 21.61 -15.27 0.36
CA PRO A 474 21.26 -16.38 -0.52
C PRO A 474 20.14 -15.98 -1.49
N PRO A 475 20.06 -16.56 -2.71
CA PRO A 475 19.04 -16.21 -3.72
C PRO A 475 17.60 -16.28 -3.22
N ARG A 476 17.27 -17.20 -2.30
CA ARG A 476 15.94 -17.34 -1.69
C ARG A 476 15.43 -16.08 -0.99
N SER A 477 16.32 -15.20 -0.52
CA SER A 477 15.93 -13.91 0.05
C SER A 477 15.29 -12.99 -1.00
N GLN A 478 15.73 -13.07 -2.25
CA GLN A 478 15.24 -12.23 -3.33
C GLN A 478 13.84 -12.67 -3.77
N TYR A 479 13.57 -13.98 -3.74
CA TYR A 479 12.21 -14.49 -3.95
C TYR A 479 11.23 -13.98 -2.89
N ALA A 480 11.68 -13.76 -1.65
CA ALA A 480 10.84 -13.15 -0.62
C ALA A 480 10.43 -11.72 -1.01
N LEU A 481 11.34 -10.89 -1.52
CA LEU A 481 10.99 -9.52 -1.94
C LEU A 481 10.06 -9.51 -3.16
N PHE A 482 10.22 -10.46 -4.10
CA PHE A 482 9.25 -10.64 -5.18
C PHE A 482 7.87 -11.04 -4.66
N ILE A 483 7.79 -11.99 -3.74
CA ILE A 483 6.52 -12.38 -3.10
C ILE A 483 5.88 -11.16 -2.44
N LEU A 484 6.65 -10.35 -1.70
CA LEU A 484 6.15 -9.13 -1.07
C LEU A 484 5.50 -8.19 -2.09
N ALA A 485 6.18 -7.92 -3.20
CA ALA A 485 5.67 -7.06 -4.27
C ALA A 485 4.41 -7.64 -4.95
N VAL A 486 4.44 -8.91 -5.35
CA VAL A 486 3.32 -9.57 -6.03
C VAL A 486 2.09 -9.63 -5.12
N THR A 487 2.27 -10.07 -3.86
CA THR A 487 1.19 -10.17 -2.88
C THR A 487 0.56 -8.81 -2.60
N PHE A 488 1.35 -7.74 -2.46
CA PHE A 488 0.80 -6.41 -2.24
C PHE A 488 0.07 -5.88 -3.48
N THR A 489 0.60 -6.11 -4.68
CA THR A 489 -0.05 -5.74 -5.94
C THR A 489 -1.42 -6.41 -6.06
N TRP A 490 -1.50 -7.70 -5.76
CA TRP A 490 -2.76 -8.44 -5.79
C TRP A 490 -3.73 -7.95 -4.71
N LEU A 491 -3.24 -7.67 -3.49
CA LEU A 491 -4.01 -7.08 -2.41
C LEU A 491 -4.63 -5.73 -2.82
N MET A 492 -3.89 -4.88 -3.54
CA MET A 492 -4.41 -3.61 -4.02
C MET A 492 -5.61 -3.80 -4.96
N GLY A 493 -5.51 -4.71 -5.94
CA GLY A 493 -6.62 -5.00 -6.85
C GLY A 493 -7.81 -5.66 -6.17
N LEU A 494 -7.56 -6.54 -5.19
CA LEU A 494 -8.60 -7.11 -4.35
C LEU A 494 -9.38 -6.02 -3.60
N MET A 495 -8.67 -5.07 -2.97
CA MET A 495 -9.30 -4.00 -2.20
C MET A 495 -9.94 -2.91 -3.08
N GLY A 496 -9.41 -2.69 -4.28
CA GLY A 496 -10.05 -1.88 -5.32
C GLY A 496 -11.41 -2.47 -5.70
N PHE A 497 -11.44 -3.77 -5.99
CA PHE A 497 -12.68 -4.49 -6.26
C PHE A 497 -13.64 -4.46 -5.07
N ALA A 498 -13.17 -4.72 -3.85
CA ALA A 498 -14.03 -4.71 -2.65
C ALA A 498 -14.78 -3.38 -2.50
N ARG A 499 -14.06 -2.24 -2.61
CA ARG A 499 -14.66 -0.91 -2.51
C ARG A 499 -15.63 -0.59 -3.65
N SER A 500 -15.39 -1.13 -4.84
CA SER A 500 -16.33 -0.99 -5.96
C SER A 500 -17.58 -1.86 -5.75
N GLY A 501 -17.39 -3.12 -5.35
CA GLY A 501 -18.43 -4.12 -5.21
C GLY A 501 -19.41 -3.85 -4.07
N ILE A 502 -19.02 -3.11 -3.02
CA ILE A 502 -19.97 -2.73 -1.95
C ILE A 502 -21.09 -1.82 -2.44
N ARG A 503 -20.88 -1.10 -3.55
CA ARG A 503 -21.94 -0.29 -4.18
C ARG A 503 -22.90 -1.12 -5.02
N GLN A 504 -22.67 -2.42 -5.16
CA GLN A 504 -23.54 -3.36 -5.86
C GLN A 504 -23.86 -2.93 -7.31
N TYR A 505 -25.07 -2.43 -7.54
CA TYR A 505 -25.59 -1.96 -8.83
C TYR A 505 -25.73 -0.43 -8.86
N TRP A 506 -24.95 0.29 -8.05
CA TRP A 506 -24.92 1.75 -8.00
C TRP A 506 -23.59 2.31 -8.51
N HIS A 507 -23.66 3.33 -9.38
CA HIS A 507 -22.49 4.16 -9.70
C HIS A 507 -22.17 5.09 -8.54
N VAL A 508 -23.20 5.72 -7.97
CA VAL A 508 -23.14 6.53 -6.74
C VAL A 508 -24.18 5.97 -5.78
N TRP A 509 -23.75 5.51 -4.62
CA TRP A 509 -24.59 4.80 -3.65
C TRP A 509 -25.88 5.57 -3.35
N GLN A 510 -27.04 4.93 -3.58
CA GLN A 510 -28.39 5.48 -3.38
C GLN A 510 -28.74 6.77 -4.14
N VAL A 511 -27.88 7.24 -5.05
CA VAL A 511 -28.10 8.48 -5.82
C VAL A 511 -28.19 8.20 -7.32
N MET A 512 -27.24 7.42 -7.85
CA MET A 512 -27.20 7.07 -9.28
C MET A 512 -27.07 5.57 -9.46
N GLN A 513 -28.18 4.94 -9.87
CA GLN A 513 -28.22 3.51 -10.17
C GLN A 513 -27.48 3.21 -11.47
N ASP A 514 -26.77 2.09 -11.51
CA ASP A 514 -26.26 1.51 -12.75
C ASP A 514 -27.40 0.78 -13.47
N THR A 515 -27.78 1.27 -14.64
CA THR A 515 -28.77 0.62 -15.51
C THR A 515 -28.14 -0.07 -16.72
N SER A 516 -26.81 -0.26 -16.71
CA SER A 516 -26.11 -1.02 -17.75
C SER A 516 -26.40 -2.52 -17.63
N LYS A 517 -26.15 -3.28 -18.70
CA LYS A 517 -26.18 -4.75 -18.66
C LYS A 517 -25.17 -5.38 -17.69
N TYR A 518 -24.26 -4.57 -17.15
CA TYR A 518 -23.21 -4.97 -16.21
C TYR A 518 -23.52 -4.62 -14.75
N ALA A 519 -24.73 -4.11 -14.46
CA ALA A 519 -25.21 -3.64 -13.16
C ALA A 519 -25.39 -4.77 -12.12
N ALA A 520 -24.29 -5.43 -11.78
CA ALA A 520 -24.23 -6.46 -10.77
C ALA A 520 -22.79 -6.59 -10.26
N THR A 521 -22.63 -7.04 -9.02
CA THR A 521 -21.32 -7.40 -8.49
C THR A 521 -20.88 -8.75 -9.09
N PRO A 522 -19.74 -8.81 -9.79
CA PRO A 522 -19.21 -10.05 -10.33
C PRO A 522 -18.91 -11.09 -9.24
N ALA A 523 -19.08 -12.36 -9.56
CA ALA A 523 -18.69 -13.46 -8.69
C ALA A 523 -17.19 -13.40 -8.37
N LEU A 524 -16.82 -13.82 -7.16
CA LEU A 524 -15.43 -13.74 -6.66
C LEU A 524 -14.44 -14.46 -7.58
N GLY A 525 -14.80 -15.62 -8.13
CA GLY A 525 -13.93 -16.35 -9.07
C GLY A 525 -13.65 -15.57 -10.37
N TYR A 526 -14.63 -14.82 -10.88
CA TYR A 526 -14.43 -13.95 -12.03
C TYR A 526 -13.57 -12.74 -11.66
N ALA A 527 -13.87 -12.10 -10.53
CA ALA A 527 -13.10 -10.95 -10.03
C ALA A 527 -11.62 -11.31 -9.80
N SER A 528 -11.34 -12.46 -9.17
CA SER A 528 -9.98 -12.95 -8.95
C SER A 528 -9.20 -13.18 -10.25
N LYS A 529 -9.85 -13.68 -11.31
CA LYS A 529 -9.22 -13.81 -12.64
C LYS A 529 -8.89 -12.44 -13.24
N MET A 530 -9.81 -11.49 -13.13
CA MET A 530 -9.61 -10.12 -13.63
C MET A 530 -8.48 -9.39 -12.88
N ILE A 531 -8.46 -9.50 -11.54
CA ILE A 531 -7.40 -8.94 -10.70
C ILE A 531 -6.05 -9.57 -11.08
N SER A 532 -5.98 -10.89 -11.18
CA SER A 532 -4.74 -11.58 -11.58
C SER A 532 -4.27 -11.14 -12.97
N LEU A 533 -5.17 -10.93 -13.93
CA LEU A 533 -4.82 -10.38 -15.24
C LEU A 533 -4.22 -8.97 -15.12
N CYS A 534 -4.85 -8.08 -14.35
CA CYS A 534 -4.34 -6.72 -14.13
C CYS A 534 -2.96 -6.73 -13.45
N VAL A 535 -2.78 -7.60 -12.45
CA VAL A 535 -1.50 -7.80 -11.74
C VAL A 535 -0.42 -8.28 -12.71
N LEU A 536 -0.72 -9.25 -13.58
CA LEU A 536 0.23 -9.74 -14.58
C LEU A 536 0.59 -8.66 -15.60
N ILE A 537 -0.39 -7.88 -16.08
CA ILE A 537 -0.13 -6.75 -16.98
C ILE A 537 0.77 -5.72 -16.28
N PHE A 538 0.41 -5.30 -15.07
CA PHE A 538 1.19 -4.33 -14.31
C PHE A 538 2.62 -4.81 -14.06
N LEU A 539 2.81 -6.04 -13.56
CA LEU A 539 4.13 -6.60 -13.30
C LEU A 539 4.94 -6.80 -14.59
N GLY A 540 4.30 -7.17 -15.71
CA GLY A 540 4.92 -7.23 -17.02
C GLY A 540 5.41 -5.85 -17.49
N LEU A 541 4.60 -4.81 -17.32
CA LEU A 541 4.98 -3.43 -17.61
C LEU A 541 6.11 -2.95 -16.69
N VAL A 542 6.04 -3.24 -15.38
CA VAL A 542 7.11 -2.92 -14.43
C VAL A 542 8.41 -3.62 -14.78
N ALA A 543 8.36 -4.90 -15.17
CA ALA A 543 9.54 -5.64 -15.63
C ALA A 543 10.14 -5.00 -16.89
N PHE A 544 9.29 -4.56 -17.83
CA PHE A 544 9.74 -3.80 -19.00
C PHE A 544 10.39 -2.47 -18.60
N VAL A 545 9.81 -1.74 -17.65
CA VAL A 545 10.39 -0.48 -17.11
C VAL A 545 11.75 -0.75 -16.45
N PHE A 546 11.88 -1.82 -15.66
CA PHE A 546 13.14 -2.19 -15.01
C PHE A 546 14.20 -2.57 -16.03
N TRP A 547 13.84 -3.29 -17.08
CA TRP A 547 14.72 -3.63 -18.18
C TRP A 547 15.20 -2.37 -18.93
N LEU A 548 14.29 -1.46 -19.28
CA LEU A 548 14.60 -0.19 -19.94
C LEU A 548 15.53 0.69 -19.07
N GLY A 549 15.24 0.76 -17.76
CA GLY A 549 16.08 1.48 -16.79
C GLY A 549 17.49 0.89 -16.66
N GLY A 550 17.61 -0.45 -16.73
CA GLY A 550 18.89 -1.15 -16.69
C GLY A 550 19.79 -0.88 -17.91
N LEU A 551 19.21 -0.69 -19.10
CA LEU A 551 19.96 -0.29 -20.30
C LEU A 551 20.60 1.09 -20.14
N ALA A 552 19.89 2.04 -19.53
CA ALA A 552 20.41 3.37 -19.27
C ALA A 552 21.58 3.36 -18.27
N GLU A 553 21.58 2.44 -17.30
CA GLU A 553 22.56 2.36 -16.22
C GLU A 553 23.89 1.72 -16.63
N LYS A 554 23.88 0.77 -17.58
CA LYS A 554 25.11 0.22 -18.18
C LYS A 554 26.00 1.31 -18.81
N SER A 555 25.43 2.43 -19.23
CA SER A 555 26.21 3.55 -19.77
C SER A 555 26.98 4.33 -18.69
N THR A 556 26.53 4.29 -17.42
CA THR A 556 27.08 5.12 -16.34
C THR A 556 28.24 4.45 -15.62
N TYR A 557 28.22 3.13 -15.45
CA TYR A 557 29.33 2.38 -14.82
C TYR A 557 30.54 2.16 -15.75
N VAL A 558 30.39 2.31 -17.06
CA VAL A 558 31.48 2.11 -18.04
C VAL A 558 32.44 3.32 -18.13
N THR A 559 32.18 4.43 -17.43
CA THR A 559 32.99 5.66 -17.52
C THR A 559 34.03 5.86 -16.41
N THR A 560 34.36 4.82 -15.61
CA THR A 560 35.42 4.88 -14.59
C THR A 560 36.70 4.12 -14.94
N GLU A 561 36.95 3.78 -16.21
CA GLU A 561 38.27 3.32 -16.66
C GLU A 561 38.80 4.17 -17.83
N LYS A 562 39.56 5.21 -17.47
CA LYS A 562 40.83 5.62 -18.11
C LYS A 562 41.36 6.86 -17.39
N GLY A 563 41.96 6.64 -16.22
CA GLY A 563 42.96 7.57 -15.71
C GLY A 563 44.20 7.56 -16.61
N PRO A 564 44.93 8.68 -16.76
CA PRO A 564 46.09 8.73 -17.64
C PRO A 564 47.18 7.80 -17.11
N ARG A 565 47.66 6.89 -17.97
CA ARG A 565 48.84 6.07 -17.71
C ARG A 565 49.99 6.98 -17.30
N GLY A 566 50.55 6.73 -16.11
CA GLY A 566 51.72 7.41 -15.61
C GLY A 566 52.87 7.32 -16.61
N GLY A 567 53.40 8.47 -16.98
CA GLY A 567 54.66 8.58 -17.70
C GLY A 567 55.80 8.19 -16.77
N HIS A 568 56.55 7.18 -17.16
CA HIS A 568 57.92 6.97 -16.69
C HIS A 568 58.77 8.19 -17.04
N VAL A 569 59.49 8.74 -16.07
CA VAL A 569 60.74 9.46 -16.30
C VAL A 569 61.72 8.94 -15.24
N GLY A 570 62.85 8.40 -15.70
CA GLY A 570 63.90 7.83 -14.89
C GLY A 570 65.03 8.80 -14.56
N HIS A 571 65.98 8.22 -13.83
CA HIS A 571 67.21 8.76 -13.21
C HIS A 571 67.04 9.44 -11.86
#